data_AF-A0A7W1KPI7-F1
#
_entry.id   AF-A0A7W1KPI7-F1
#
_cell.length_a   1.000
_cell.length_b   1.000
_cell.length_c   1.000
_cell.angle_alpha   90.00
_cell.angle_beta   90.00
_cell.angle_gamma   90.00
#
_symmetry.space_group_name_H-M   'P 1'
#
loop_
_entity.id
_entity.type
_entity.pdbx_description
1 polymer ?
#
loop_
_entity_poly.entity_id
_entity_poly.type
_entity_poly.pdbx_seq_one_letter_code
_entity_poly.pdbx_strand_id
1 'polypeptide(L)'
;MDRVLPRDMLMQMESKPVCAANHEEACRRVASRFHPRWLQHYVGGKLRGDPVFRRAYHLLGDAPASILDVGCGVGLLPFYLRERGVRQRCIGVDFDGRKIRK
;
A
#
# COMPACT_ATOMS: atom_id res chain seq x y z
N MET A 1 -9.84 14.15 45.79
CA MET A 1 -10.41 14.39 44.44
C MET A 1 -9.31 14.03 43.47
N ASP A 2 -9.16 12.74 43.15
CA ASP A 2 -8.09 12.29 42.26
C ASP A 2 -8.70 11.31 41.27
N ARG A 3 -9.09 11.83 40.10
CA ARG A 3 -9.48 10.99 38.96
C ARG A 3 -8.20 10.48 38.31
N VAL A 4 -7.75 9.30 38.73
CA VAL A 4 -6.78 8.50 37.98
C VAL A 4 -7.46 8.07 36.68
N LEU A 5 -7.05 8.68 35.56
CA LEU A 5 -7.47 8.23 34.23
C LEU A 5 -6.85 6.85 33.95
N PRO A 6 -7.61 5.89 33.38
CA PRO A 6 -7.06 4.58 33.01
C PRO A 6 -5.93 4.71 32.00
N ARG A 7 -4.82 3.99 32.22
CA ARG A 7 -3.65 3.95 31.32
C ARG A 7 -3.96 3.45 29.91
N ASP A 8 -5.15 2.90 29.70
CA ASP A 8 -5.60 2.28 28.44
C ASP A 8 -5.89 3.30 27.33
N MET A 9 -5.91 4.60 27.67
CA MET A 9 -6.24 5.69 26.75
C MET A 9 -5.01 6.42 26.16
N LEU A 10 -3.80 5.93 26.46
CA LEU A 10 -2.61 6.17 25.65
C LEU A 10 -2.74 5.33 24.39
N MET A 11 -3.64 5.76 23.50
CA MET A 11 -3.68 5.29 22.13
C MET A 11 -2.25 5.24 21.63
N GLN A 12 -1.84 4.03 21.27
CA GLN A 12 -0.62 3.75 20.55
C GLN A 12 -0.65 4.60 19.29
N MET A 13 -0.06 5.79 19.38
CA MET A 13 0.57 6.44 18.25
C MET A 13 1.80 5.59 17.95
N GLU A 14 1.60 4.37 17.42
CA GLU A 14 2.65 3.74 16.66
C GLU A 14 2.88 4.66 15.47
N SER A 15 3.93 5.47 15.58
CA SER A 15 4.34 6.37 14.52
C SER A 15 4.48 5.54 13.25
N LYS A 16 3.90 6.03 12.15
CA LYS A 16 4.17 5.46 10.81
C LYS A 16 5.67 5.24 10.67
N PRO A 17 6.11 4.08 10.15
CA PRO A 17 7.52 3.77 10.09
C PRO A 17 8.24 4.92 9.37
N VAL A 18 9.34 5.40 9.98
CA VAL A 18 10.21 6.47 9.47
C VAL A 18 10.70 6.18 8.03
N CYS A 19 10.54 4.94 7.55
CA CYS A 19 10.90 4.44 6.23
C CYS A 19 9.79 4.47 5.17
N ALA A 20 8.55 4.88 5.51
CA ALA A 20 7.43 4.94 4.57
C ALA A 20 7.67 6.03 3.51
N ALA A 21 7.85 5.65 2.25
CA ALA A 21 8.00 6.61 1.16
C ALA A 21 6.75 7.51 1.07
N ASN A 22 6.92 8.75 0.66
CA ASN A 22 5.78 9.59 0.32
C ASN A 22 5.07 9.06 -0.96
N HIS A 23 3.93 9.65 -1.32
CA HIS A 23 3.15 9.16 -2.47
C HIS A 23 3.95 9.14 -3.77
N GLU A 24 4.66 10.22 -4.07
CA GLU A 24 5.39 10.38 -5.32
C GLU A 24 6.59 9.43 -5.39
N GLU A 25 7.33 9.30 -4.29
CA GLU A 25 8.42 8.34 -4.16
C GLU A 25 7.96 6.90 -4.32
N ALA A 26 6.84 6.53 -3.69
CA ALA A 26 6.25 5.21 -3.83
C ALA A 26 5.84 4.95 -5.28
N CYS A 27 5.16 5.90 -5.94
CA CYS A 27 4.80 5.79 -7.36
C CYS A 27 6.03 5.55 -8.24
N ARG A 28 7.08 6.35 -8.05
CA ARG A 28 8.33 6.23 -8.79
C ARG A 28 9.01 4.88 -8.57
N ARG A 29 9.15 4.44 -7.31
CA ARG A 29 9.81 3.18 -6.97
C ARG A 29 9.04 1.98 -7.51
N VAL A 30 7.72 1.95 -7.35
CA VAL A 30 6.88 0.88 -7.91
C VAL A 30 7.01 0.85 -9.43
N ALA A 31 6.84 1.99 -10.12
CA ALA A 31 6.95 2.05 -11.57
C ALA A 31 8.30 1.52 -12.09
N SER A 32 9.40 1.82 -11.41
CA SER A 32 10.75 1.40 -11.83
C SER A 32 10.97 -0.13 -11.83
N ARG A 33 10.12 -0.90 -11.15
CA ARG A 33 10.22 -2.37 -11.11
C ARG A 33 9.63 -3.06 -12.34
N PHE A 34 8.76 -2.38 -13.08
CA PHE A 34 8.07 -2.98 -14.21
C PHE A 34 8.90 -2.88 -15.48
N HIS A 35 8.75 -3.84 -16.38
CA HIS A 35 9.30 -3.78 -17.72
C HIS A 35 8.26 -4.39 -18.66
N PRO A 36 8.19 -3.94 -19.93
CA PRO A 36 9.01 -2.91 -20.59
C PRO A 36 8.57 -1.46 -20.26
N ARG A 37 9.22 -0.45 -20.87
CA ARG A 37 9.01 0.99 -20.55
C ARG A 37 7.55 1.45 -20.62
N TRP A 38 6.75 0.95 -21.56
CA TRP A 38 5.33 1.32 -21.63
C TRP A 38 4.58 0.92 -20.36
N LEU A 39 4.90 -0.23 -19.77
CA LEU A 39 4.28 -0.70 -18.54
C LEU A 39 4.74 0.14 -17.34
N GLN A 40 6.00 0.56 -17.32
CA GLN A 40 6.49 1.52 -16.31
C GLN A 40 5.69 2.83 -16.35
N HIS A 41 5.48 3.39 -17.55
CA HIS A 41 4.69 4.61 -17.73
C HIS A 41 3.23 4.42 -17.32
N TYR A 42 2.62 3.30 -17.73
CA TYR A 42 1.26 2.95 -17.32
C TYR A 42 1.14 2.86 -15.80
N VAL A 43 2.01 2.11 -15.12
CA VAL A 43 2.00 1.95 -13.66
C VAL A 43 2.21 3.28 -12.97
N GLY A 44 3.21 4.05 -13.39
CA GLY A 44 3.50 5.37 -12.83
C GLY A 44 2.36 6.36 -13.02
N GLY A 45 1.71 6.37 -14.18
CA GLY A 45 0.54 7.22 -14.46
C GLY A 45 -0.67 6.79 -13.64
N LYS A 46 -0.94 5.49 -13.57
CA LYS A 46 -2.08 4.93 -12.85
C LYS A 46 -1.98 5.19 -11.35
N LEU A 47 -0.81 4.98 -10.74
CA LEU A 47 -0.62 5.21 -9.31
C LEU A 47 -0.76 6.68 -8.91
N ARG A 48 -0.32 7.62 -9.75
CA ARG A 48 -0.44 9.06 -9.50
C ARG A 48 -1.84 9.60 -9.76
N GLY A 49 -2.45 9.16 -10.86
CA GLY A 49 -3.72 9.68 -11.36
C GLY A 49 -4.94 9.10 -10.65
N ASP A 50 -4.90 7.83 -10.26
CA ASP A 50 -6.05 7.16 -9.65
C ASP A 50 -6.07 7.38 -8.12
N PRO A 51 -7.08 8.06 -7.56
CA PRO A 51 -7.14 8.34 -6.12
C PRO A 51 -7.30 7.07 -5.28
N VAL A 52 -7.69 5.94 -5.86
CA VAL A 52 -7.95 4.68 -5.12
C VAL A 52 -6.74 4.25 -4.30
N PHE A 53 -5.50 4.42 -4.80
CA PHE A 53 -4.30 3.96 -4.11
C PHE A 53 -4.03 4.75 -2.83
N ARG A 54 -4.19 6.08 -2.87
CA ARG A 54 -4.04 6.93 -1.68
C ARG A 54 -5.13 6.61 -0.67
N ARG A 55 -6.38 6.48 -1.11
CA ARG A 55 -7.51 6.14 -0.23
C ARG A 55 -7.32 4.77 0.42
N ALA A 56 -6.93 3.76 -0.36
CA ALA A 56 -6.65 2.43 0.14
C ALA A 56 -5.52 2.44 1.18
N TYR A 57 -4.44 3.20 0.98
CA TYR A 57 -3.40 3.36 1.99
C TYR A 57 -3.92 3.97 3.30
N HIS A 58 -4.78 4.99 3.22
CA HIS A 58 -5.37 5.59 4.43
C HIS A 58 -6.36 4.66 5.15
N LEU A 59 -7.09 3.83 4.42
CA LEU A 59 -8.06 2.89 4.99
C LEU A 59 -7.40 1.63 5.56
N LEU A 60 -6.36 1.14 4.90
CA LEU A 60 -5.77 -0.18 5.18
C LEU A 60 -4.43 -0.08 5.92
N GLY A 61 -3.79 1.10 5.97
CA GLY A 61 -2.44 1.26 6.49
C GLY A 61 -2.28 0.83 7.94
N ASP A 62 -3.33 1.01 8.74
CA ASP A 62 -3.34 0.68 10.17
C ASP A 62 -4.21 -0.55 10.50
N ALA A 63 -4.75 -1.22 9.47
CA ALA A 63 -5.59 -2.40 9.67
C ALA A 63 -4.73 -3.58 10.17
N PRO A 64 -5.10 -4.30 11.25
CA PRO A 64 -4.30 -5.42 11.74
C PRO A 64 -4.43 -6.69 10.87
N ALA A 65 -5.45 -6.75 10.02
CA ALA A 65 -5.76 -7.91 9.19
C ALA A 65 -4.92 -7.99 7.91
N SER A 66 -4.82 -9.20 7.35
CA SER A 66 -4.27 -9.39 6.01
C SER A 66 -5.17 -8.76 4.95
N ILE A 67 -4.57 -8.25 3.88
CA ILE A 67 -5.24 -7.60 2.75
C ILE A 67 -5.36 -8.59 1.59
N LEU A 68 -6.58 -8.74 1.06
CA LEU A 68 -6.84 -9.46 -0.19
C LEU A 68 -7.18 -8.45 -1.29
N ASP A 69 -6.41 -8.46 -2.38
CA ASP A 69 -6.60 -7.61 -3.55
C ASP A 69 -7.18 -8.45 -4.70
N VAL A 70 -8.47 -8.25 -4.98
CA VAL A 70 -9.22 -9.00 -6.00
C VAL A 70 -9.17 -8.26 -7.32
N GLY A 71 -8.69 -8.92 -8.37
CA GLY A 71 -8.39 -8.27 -9.64
C GLY A 71 -7.11 -7.45 -9.55
N CYS A 72 -6.07 -8.01 -8.90
CA CYS A 72 -4.84 -7.29 -8.58
C CYS A 72 -4.02 -6.86 -9.81
N GLY A 73 -4.35 -7.38 -10.99
CA GLY A 73 -3.62 -7.13 -12.23
C GLY A 73 -2.17 -7.56 -12.09
N VAL A 74 -1.26 -6.61 -12.33
CA VAL A 74 0.19 -6.81 -12.15
C VAL A 74 0.67 -6.43 -10.74
N GLY A 75 -0.25 -6.24 -9.79
CA GLY A 75 0.05 -6.09 -8.35
C GLY A 75 0.26 -4.65 -7.86
N LEU A 76 -0.32 -3.64 -8.52
CA LEU A 76 -0.05 -2.22 -8.23
C LEU A 76 -0.30 -1.86 -6.77
N LEU A 77 -1.46 -2.24 -6.21
CA LEU A 77 -1.86 -1.87 -4.87
C LEU A 77 -0.92 -2.50 -3.80
N PRO A 78 -0.68 -3.81 -3.79
CA PRO A 78 0.29 -4.42 -2.86
C PRO A 78 1.68 -3.78 -2.93
N PHE A 79 2.24 -3.56 -4.13
CA PHE A 79 3.54 -2.92 -4.25
C PHE A 79 3.55 -1.48 -3.74
N TYR A 80 2.50 -0.72 -4.03
CA TYR A 80 2.34 0.64 -3.52
C TYR A 80 2.27 0.67 -1.99
N LEU A 81 1.43 -0.17 -1.38
CA LEU A 81 1.30 -0.26 0.07
C LEU A 81 2.63 -0.62 0.74
N ARG A 82 3.41 -1.54 0.15
CA ARG A 82 4.76 -1.89 0.65
C ARG A 82 5.71 -0.70 0.64
N GLU A 83 5.77 0.06 -0.45
CA GLU A 83 6.59 1.28 -0.49
C GLU A 83 6.11 2.34 0.52
N ARG A 84 4.81 2.38 0.81
CA ARG A 84 4.21 3.23 1.84
C ARG A 84 4.35 2.69 3.28
N GLY A 85 5.13 1.62 3.47
CA GLY A 85 5.46 1.07 4.79
C GLY A 85 4.44 0.10 5.40
N VAL A 86 3.40 -0.28 4.65
CA VAL A 86 2.37 -1.25 5.11
C VAL A 86 3.00 -2.63 5.24
N ARG A 87 2.94 -3.23 6.44
CA ARG A 87 3.62 -4.49 6.80
C ARG A 87 2.69 -5.70 6.82
N GLN A 88 1.38 -5.49 6.90
CA GLN A 88 0.32 -6.48 6.78
C GLN A 88 0.56 -7.40 5.60
N ARG A 89 0.21 -8.69 5.72
CA ARG A 89 0.29 -9.61 4.57
C ARG A 89 -0.68 -9.15 3.50
N CYS A 90 -0.21 -9.01 2.26
CA CYS A 90 -1.05 -8.69 1.10
C CYS A 90 -1.04 -9.89 0.15
N ILE A 91 -2.23 -10.36 -0.25
CA ILE A 91 -2.42 -11.42 -1.24
C ILE A 91 -3.15 -10.81 -2.42
N GLY A 92 -2.61 -10.97 -3.62
CA GLY A 92 -3.28 -10.57 -4.86
C GLY A 92 -3.84 -11.79 -5.60
N VAL A 93 -5.03 -11.66 -6.16
CA VAL A 93 -5.62 -12.64 -7.07
C VAL A 93 -6.06 -11.95 -8.36
N ASP A 94 -5.76 -12.54 -9.51
CA ASP A 94 -6.23 -12.08 -10.81
C ASP A 94 -6.56 -13.29 -11.69
N PHE A 95 -7.57 -13.14 -12.53
CA PHE A 95 -7.99 -14.19 -13.45
C PHE A 95 -7.01 -14.37 -14.62
N ASP A 96 -6.35 -13.29 -15.05
CA ASP A 96 -5.37 -13.37 -16.13
C ASP A 96 -4.04 -13.90 -15.61
N GLY A 97 -3.85 -15.21 -15.75
CA GLY A 97 -2.63 -15.89 -15.33
C GLY A 97 -1.35 -15.31 -15.94
N ARG A 98 -1.39 -14.58 -17.07
CA ARG A 98 -0.20 -13.94 -17.64
C ARG A 98 0.34 -12.80 -16.77
N LYS A 99 -0.51 -12.17 -15.95
CA LYS A 99 -0.12 -11.04 -15.09
C LYS A 99 0.53 -11.48 -13.77
N ILE A 100 0.32 -12.74 -13.37
CA ILE A 100 0.77 -13.29 -12.10
C ILE A 100 1.80 -14.42 -12.25
N ARG A 101 2.00 -14.93 -13.47
CA ARG A 101 3.09 -15.86 -13.78
C ARG A 101 4.43 -15.12 -13.71
N LYS A 102 5.45 -15.80 -13.16
CA LYS A 102 6.82 -15.30 -13.04
C LYS A 102 7.62 -15.59 -14.30
#